data_AF-A0A2M7Z5L6-F1
#
_entry.id   AF-A0A2M7Z5L6-F1
#
_cell.length_a   1.000
_cell.length_b   1.000
_cell.length_c   1.000
_cell.angle_alpha   90.00
_cell.angle_beta   90.00
_cell.angle_gamma   90.00
#
_symmetry.space_group_name_H-M   'P 1'
#
loop_
_entity.id
_entity.type
_entity.pdbx_description
1 polymer ?
#
loop_
_entity_poly.entity_id
_entity_poly.type
_entity_poly.pdbx_seq_one_letter_code
_entity_poly.pdbx_strand_id
1 'polypeptide(L)'
;MVEKLSKNLIAIAIVIAGVLIAGTIFYINREKGEKITGFLTAQQAAEKTINFINQYLVEKGMVVSLLNVTEERGLYKISFKAGQEQYDSYVTKDGKLLFFQGIDMERGVSETQPTEEKTEGEEKFSEEQLETLAKCLSEKGAKFYGSSGCGWCKKQKEVFGEAAQYLPYIECVDEETRKMTSQCQEAGIQGFPTWEFFGEKKSGFKTPEELSQLADCPL
;
A
#
# COMPACT_ATOMS: atom_id res chain seq x y z
N MET A 1 32.02 -78.56 4.64
CA MET A 1 30.94 -77.86 3.88
C MET A 1 30.11 -76.94 4.78
N VAL A 2 29.86 -77.31 6.05
CA VAL A 2 29.07 -76.53 7.03
C VAL A 2 29.74 -75.21 7.47
N GLU A 3 31.07 -75.19 7.62
CA GLU A 3 31.81 -74.00 8.09
C GLU A 3 31.85 -72.83 7.09
N LYS A 4 31.74 -73.14 5.79
CA LYS A 4 31.70 -72.14 4.71
C LYS A 4 30.30 -71.54 4.55
N LEU A 5 29.27 -72.33 4.88
CA LEU A 5 27.87 -71.87 4.93
C LEU A 5 27.64 -70.90 6.08
N SER A 6 28.17 -71.18 7.28
CA SER A 6 27.98 -70.31 8.46
C SER A 6 28.71 -68.96 8.34
N LYS A 7 29.93 -68.94 7.78
CA LYS A 7 30.67 -67.68 7.53
C LYS A 7 29.96 -66.78 6.51
N ASN A 8 29.38 -67.37 5.45
CA ASN A 8 28.60 -66.63 4.48
C ASN A 8 27.26 -66.16 5.06
N LEU A 9 26.62 -66.94 5.94
CA LEU A 9 25.42 -66.52 6.68
C LEU A 9 25.68 -65.34 7.61
N ILE A 10 26.83 -65.30 8.30
CA ILE A 10 27.24 -64.17 9.14
C ILE A 10 27.48 -62.92 8.27
N ALA A 11 28.16 -63.06 7.13
CA ALA A 11 28.38 -61.95 6.21
C ALA A 11 27.07 -61.40 5.62
N ILE A 12 26.12 -62.27 5.25
CA ILE A 12 24.80 -61.89 4.75
C ILE A 12 23.99 -61.16 5.84
N ALA A 13 24.03 -61.65 7.09
CA ALA A 13 23.34 -61.00 8.22
C ALA A 13 23.86 -59.58 8.49
N ILE A 14 25.18 -59.35 8.37
CA ILE A 14 25.78 -58.02 8.54
C ILE A 14 25.33 -57.05 7.44
N VAL A 15 25.27 -57.53 6.18
CA VAL A 15 24.80 -56.70 5.06
C VAL A 15 23.32 -56.35 5.21
N ILE A 16 22.48 -57.31 5.59
CA ILE A 16 21.05 -57.07 5.84
C ILE A 16 20.86 -56.08 6.99
N ALA A 17 21.60 -56.23 8.09
CA ALA A 17 21.55 -55.28 9.21
C ALA A 17 21.99 -53.87 8.77
N GLY A 18 23.06 -53.76 7.97
CA GLY A 18 23.52 -52.49 7.40
C GLY A 18 22.48 -51.82 6.50
N VAL A 19 21.80 -52.58 5.64
CA VAL A 19 20.72 -52.08 4.76
C VAL A 19 19.49 -51.67 5.57
N LEU A 20 19.13 -52.41 6.62
CA LEU A 20 18.03 -52.04 7.51
C LEU A 20 18.34 -50.77 8.30
N ILE A 21 19.57 -50.63 8.81
CA ILE A 21 20.02 -49.43 9.52
C ILE A 21 20.10 -48.23 8.58
N ALA A 22 20.66 -48.39 7.38
CA ALA A 22 20.69 -47.32 6.38
C ALA A 22 19.28 -46.95 5.90
N GLY A 23 18.38 -47.94 5.76
CA GLY A 23 16.98 -47.76 5.42
C GLY A 23 16.20 -47.02 6.51
N THR A 24 16.42 -47.33 7.78
CA THR A 24 15.79 -46.59 8.90
C THR A 24 16.38 -45.20 9.07
N ILE A 25 17.69 -45.01 8.93
CA ILE A 25 18.32 -43.67 8.90
C ILE A 25 17.77 -42.85 7.74
N PHE A 26 17.63 -43.44 6.55
CA PHE A 26 17.04 -42.79 5.38
C PHE A 26 15.54 -42.47 5.61
N TYR A 27 14.78 -43.39 6.22
CA TYR A 27 13.36 -43.18 6.54
C TYR A 27 13.16 -42.09 7.60
N ILE A 28 13.95 -42.07 8.67
CA ILE A 28 13.93 -41.03 9.70
C ILE A 28 14.37 -39.68 9.11
N ASN A 29 15.40 -39.65 8.25
CA ASN A 29 15.79 -38.44 7.54
C ASN A 29 14.77 -38.00 6.47
N ARG A 30 13.89 -38.91 6.02
CA ARG A 30 12.81 -38.64 5.07
C ARG A 30 11.55 -38.08 5.74
N GLU A 31 11.37 -38.23 7.05
CA GLU A 31 10.34 -37.50 7.83
C GLU A 31 10.73 -36.04 8.14
N LYS A 32 11.99 -35.65 7.93
CA LYS A 32 12.37 -34.23 7.74
C LYS A 32 12.05 -33.72 6.32
N GLY A 33 11.22 -34.45 5.58
CA GLY A 33 10.51 -33.94 4.42
C GLY A 33 9.47 -32.93 4.87
N GLU A 34 9.85 -31.66 4.79
CA GLU A 34 9.00 -30.47 4.65
C GLU A 34 7.54 -30.84 4.30
N LYS A 35 6.64 -30.79 5.28
CA LYS A 35 5.22 -30.70 4.99
C LYS A 35 4.99 -29.35 4.34
N ILE A 36 5.18 -29.26 3.02
CA ILE A 36 4.71 -28.14 2.22
C ILE A 36 3.20 -28.28 2.10
N THR A 37 2.49 -27.97 3.17
CA THR A 37 1.34 -27.11 2.98
C THR A 37 1.94 -25.75 2.66
N GLY A 38 1.62 -25.13 1.52
CA GLY A 38 2.21 -23.85 1.11
C GLY A 38 1.96 -22.66 2.06
N PHE A 39 1.50 -22.92 3.29
CA PHE A 39 1.25 -21.98 4.35
C PHE A 39 2.39 -22.02 5.38
N LEU A 40 2.92 -20.86 5.68
CA LEU A 40 3.86 -20.60 6.77
C LEU A 40 3.12 -20.63 8.10
N THR A 41 3.84 -20.93 9.18
CA THR A 41 3.40 -20.58 10.53
C THR A 41 3.49 -19.07 10.76
N ALA A 42 2.78 -18.55 11.77
CA ALA A 42 2.86 -17.14 12.17
C ALA A 42 4.31 -16.69 12.44
N GLN A 43 5.10 -17.51 13.13
CA GLN A 43 6.51 -17.19 13.44
C GLN A 43 7.38 -17.17 12.18
N GLN A 44 7.19 -18.12 11.26
CA GLN A 44 7.90 -18.12 9.98
C GLN A 44 7.53 -16.92 9.11
N ALA A 45 6.25 -16.53 9.10
CA ALA A 45 5.80 -15.33 8.40
C ALA A 45 6.42 -14.06 9.01
N ALA A 46 6.49 -13.97 10.33
CA ALA A 46 7.14 -12.87 11.04
C ALA A 46 8.63 -12.77 10.70
N GLU A 47 9.37 -13.88 10.83
CA GLU A 47 10.80 -13.90 10.50
C GLU A 47 11.06 -13.50 9.04
N LYS A 48 10.31 -14.10 8.09
CA LYS A 48 10.40 -13.76 6.67
C LYS A 48 10.13 -12.27 6.41
N THR A 49 9.15 -11.70 7.10
CA THR A 49 8.75 -10.29 6.95
C THR A 49 9.81 -9.34 7.48
N ILE A 50 10.30 -9.57 8.70
CA ILE A 50 11.35 -8.73 9.30
C ILE A 50 12.63 -8.78 8.46
N ASN A 51 12.99 -9.96 7.96
CA ASN A 51 14.15 -10.10 7.07
C ASN A 51 13.95 -9.32 5.77
N PHE A 52 12.77 -9.43 5.14
CA PHE A 52 12.46 -8.69 3.92
C PHE A 52 12.52 -7.17 4.14
N ILE A 53 11.93 -6.68 5.23
CA ILE A 53 11.92 -5.25 5.57
C ILE A 53 13.35 -4.73 5.78
N ASN A 54 14.13 -5.38 6.65
CA ASN A 54 15.52 -4.98 6.92
C ASN A 54 16.40 -5.03 5.65
N GLN A 55 16.11 -5.94 4.71
CA GLN A 55 16.91 -6.11 3.52
C GLN A 55 16.57 -5.13 2.39
N TYR A 56 15.28 -4.80 2.21
CA TYR A 56 14.81 -4.13 0.99
C TYR A 56 14.12 -2.80 1.21
N LEU A 57 13.61 -2.53 2.42
CA LEU A 57 12.65 -1.45 2.63
C LEU A 57 13.14 -0.39 3.62
N VAL A 58 14.24 -0.66 4.30
CA VAL A 58 14.77 0.19 5.37
C VAL A 58 16.12 0.75 4.96
N GLU A 59 16.34 2.03 5.28
CA GLU A 59 17.61 2.71 5.03
C GLU A 59 18.75 2.15 5.90
N LYS A 60 19.99 2.26 5.42
CA LYS A 60 21.17 1.74 6.14
C LYS A 60 21.27 2.37 7.53
N GLY A 61 21.19 1.55 8.59
CA GLY A 61 21.38 1.95 9.98
C GLY A 61 20.11 1.98 10.83
N MET A 62 18.93 1.75 10.24
CA MET A 62 17.68 1.59 10.99
C MET A 62 17.42 0.09 11.27
N VAL A 63 17.21 -0.25 12.54
CA VAL A 63 16.96 -1.63 12.99
C VAL A 63 15.46 -1.84 13.14
N VAL A 64 14.94 -2.90 12.49
CA VAL A 64 13.56 -3.34 12.67
C VAL A 64 13.49 -4.54 13.61
N SER A 65 12.66 -4.43 14.65
CA SER A 65 12.43 -5.49 15.63
C SER A 65 10.97 -5.92 15.67
N LEU A 66 10.73 -7.22 15.66
CA LEU A 66 9.40 -7.80 15.84
C LEU A 66 8.85 -7.46 17.23
N LEU A 67 7.57 -7.06 17.29
CA LEU A 67 6.84 -6.91 18.54
C LEU A 67 5.87 -8.08 18.75
N ASN A 68 5.02 -8.34 17.76
CA ASN A 68 3.99 -9.36 17.85
C ASN A 68 3.62 -9.92 16.47
N VAL A 69 3.08 -11.14 16.45
CA VAL A 69 2.43 -11.73 15.28
C VAL A 69 1.14 -12.43 15.69
N THR A 70 0.04 -12.08 15.03
CA THR A 70 -1.28 -12.67 15.24
C THR A 70 -1.85 -13.17 13.92
N GLU A 71 -2.69 -14.20 13.97
CA GLU A 71 -3.49 -14.60 12.81
C GLU A 71 -4.83 -13.90 12.87
N GLU A 72 -5.12 -13.06 11.88
CA GLU A 72 -6.34 -12.26 11.81
C GLU A 72 -6.96 -12.36 10.41
N ARG A 73 -8.23 -12.79 10.36
CA ARG A 73 -9.05 -12.76 9.14
C ARG A 73 -8.39 -13.43 7.91
N GLY A 74 -7.61 -14.49 8.14
CA GLY A 74 -6.93 -15.23 7.07
C GLY A 74 -5.56 -14.68 6.65
N LEU A 75 -5.08 -13.62 7.30
CA LEU A 75 -3.73 -13.07 7.15
C LEU A 75 -2.96 -13.18 8.47
N TYR A 76 -1.64 -13.03 8.41
CA TYR A 76 -0.83 -12.77 9.59
C TYR A 76 -0.68 -11.27 9.75
N LYS A 77 -1.14 -10.72 10.88
CA LYS A 77 -0.86 -9.35 11.29
C LYS A 77 0.47 -9.34 12.04
N ILE A 78 1.40 -8.52 11.58
CA ILE A 78 2.78 -8.45 12.07
C ILE A 78 3.04 -7.03 12.54
N SER A 79 3.18 -6.90 13.86
CA SER A 79 3.51 -5.64 14.52
C SER A 79 5.02 -5.59 14.74
N PHE A 80 5.67 -4.53 14.28
CA PHE A 80 7.11 -4.35 14.44
C PHE A 80 7.45 -2.89 14.75
N LYS A 81 8.64 -2.68 15.29
CA LYS A 81 9.20 -1.36 15.59
C LYS A 81 10.32 -1.04 14.62
N ALA A 82 10.30 0.14 14.03
CA ALA A 82 11.43 0.70 13.29
C ALA A 82 11.77 2.08 13.90
N GLY A 83 12.98 2.24 14.42
CA GLY A 83 13.32 3.45 15.19
C GLY A 83 12.50 3.54 16.49
N GLN A 84 11.73 4.63 16.65
CA GLN A 84 10.82 4.81 17.81
C GLN A 84 9.35 4.49 17.48
N GLU A 85 9.02 4.27 16.21
CA GLU A 85 7.66 4.07 15.73
C GLU A 85 7.28 2.60 15.64
N GLN A 86 5.99 2.32 15.85
CA GLN A 86 5.39 1.00 15.71
C GLN A 86 4.52 0.96 14.46
N TYR A 87 4.65 -0.13 13.69
CA TYR A 87 3.90 -0.36 12.46
C TYR A 87 3.19 -1.70 12.52
N ASP A 88 1.99 -1.75 11.95
CA ASP A 88 1.25 -2.97 11.69
C ASP A 88 1.27 -3.27 10.18
N SER A 89 1.69 -4.47 9.83
CA SER A 89 1.67 -4.98 8.46
C SER A 89 0.91 -6.30 8.37
N TYR A 90 0.49 -6.67 7.17
CA TYR A 90 -0.29 -7.89 6.96
C TYR A 90 0.38 -8.76 5.90
N VAL A 91 0.38 -10.07 6.14
CA VAL A 91 1.11 -11.03 5.31
C VAL A 91 0.19 -12.19 4.95
N THR A 92 0.19 -12.60 3.69
CA THR A 92 -0.56 -13.80 3.28
C THR A 92 -0.03 -15.03 4.00
N LYS A 93 -0.89 -16.04 4.23
CA LYS A 93 -0.46 -17.25 4.93
C LYS A 93 0.68 -17.99 4.22
N ASP A 94 0.84 -17.84 2.91
CA ASP A 94 1.97 -18.38 2.16
C ASP A 94 3.22 -17.48 2.16
N GLY A 95 3.13 -16.32 2.81
CA GLY A 95 4.20 -15.33 2.96
C GLY A 95 4.66 -14.71 1.65
N LYS A 96 3.83 -14.72 0.59
CA LYS A 96 4.21 -14.17 -0.72
C LYS A 96 3.87 -12.69 -0.88
N LEU A 97 2.84 -12.21 -0.18
CA LEU A 97 2.45 -10.81 -0.22
C LEU A 97 2.58 -10.18 1.16
N LEU A 98 3.21 -9.01 1.20
CA LEU A 98 3.29 -8.11 2.34
C LEU A 98 2.48 -6.86 1.99
N PHE A 99 1.50 -6.54 2.84
CA PHE A 99 0.72 -5.31 2.79
C PHE A 99 1.19 -4.39 3.92
N PHE A 100 1.68 -3.20 3.56
CA PHE A 100 2.26 -2.26 4.52
C PHE A 100 1.25 -1.66 5.50
N GLN A 101 -0.02 -1.62 5.12
CA GLN A 101 -1.11 -1.07 5.93
C GLN A 101 -2.38 -1.87 5.71
N GLY A 102 -3.17 -2.04 6.76
CA GLY A 102 -4.53 -2.56 6.70
C GLY A 102 -5.46 -1.58 7.41
N ILE A 103 -6.50 -1.13 6.71
CA ILE A 103 -7.52 -0.26 7.28
C ILE A 103 -8.62 -1.18 7.83
N ASP A 104 -8.87 -1.11 9.14
CA ASP A 104 -10.01 -1.80 9.73
C ASP A 104 -11.30 -1.08 9.31
N MET A 105 -12.07 -1.72 8.43
CA MET A 105 -13.33 -1.17 7.93
C MET A 105 -14.49 -1.29 8.91
N GLU A 106 -14.36 -2.08 9.98
CA GLU A 106 -15.40 -2.25 11.01
C GLU A 106 -15.27 -1.20 12.11
N ARG A 107 -14.03 -0.77 12.39
CA ARG A 107 -13.75 0.45 13.13
C ARG A 107 -13.85 1.62 12.15
N GLY A 108 -15.04 2.19 11.98
CA GLY A 108 -15.21 3.41 11.19
C GLY A 108 -14.06 4.38 11.49
N VAL A 109 -13.32 4.77 10.44
CA VAL A 109 -11.99 5.43 10.44
C VAL A 109 -11.57 5.98 11.82
N SER A 110 -11.04 5.10 12.66
CA SER A 110 -10.30 5.48 13.85
C SER A 110 -9.32 4.37 14.15
N GLU A 111 -8.05 4.77 14.27
CA GLU A 111 -6.88 3.95 14.59
C GLU A 111 -6.21 3.20 13.42
N THR A 112 -5.72 3.98 12.45
CA THR A 112 -4.35 3.74 11.96
C THR A 112 -3.50 4.95 12.36
N GLN A 113 -2.78 4.82 13.48
CA GLN A 113 -1.67 5.70 13.80
C GLN A 113 -0.52 5.42 12.83
N PRO A 114 -0.04 6.45 12.14
CA PRO A 114 1.34 6.87 12.31
C PRO A 114 1.36 8.07 13.24
N THR A 115 2.14 7.96 14.32
CA THR A 115 2.41 9.10 15.18
C THR A 115 3.47 9.95 14.48
N GLU A 116 3.04 10.95 13.71
CA GLU A 116 3.81 12.19 13.58
C GLU A 116 2.88 13.38 13.89
N GLU A 117 3.26 14.04 14.97
CA GLU A 117 2.80 15.33 15.43
C GLU A 117 2.83 16.37 14.29
N LYS A 118 1.65 16.88 13.89
CA LYS A 118 1.43 18.29 13.54
C LYS A 118 -0.06 18.61 13.44
N THR A 119 -0.52 19.20 14.53
CA THR A 119 -1.58 20.21 14.61
C THR A 119 -3.00 19.75 14.29
N GLU A 120 -3.62 19.18 15.31
CA GLU A 120 -5.04 19.40 15.57
C GLU A 120 -5.32 20.92 15.62
N GLY A 121 -6.14 21.37 14.67
CA GLY A 121 -6.46 22.76 14.38
C GLY A 121 -7.12 22.84 13.02
N GLU A 122 -8.26 22.16 12.84
CA GLU A 122 -9.08 22.28 11.63
C GLU A 122 -9.74 23.66 11.56
N GLU A 123 -8.94 24.65 11.14
CA GLU A 123 -9.35 25.79 10.30
C GLU A 123 -8.22 25.96 9.27
N LYS A 124 -8.25 25.18 8.17
CA LYS A 124 -7.05 25.04 7.33
C LYS A 124 -6.75 26.28 6.47
N PHE A 125 -7.76 27.04 6.05
CA PHE A 125 -7.60 28.35 5.38
C PHE A 125 -8.84 29.19 5.64
N SER A 126 -8.67 30.49 5.87
CA SER A 126 -9.80 31.42 5.95
C SER A 126 -10.49 31.60 4.59
N GLU A 127 -11.75 32.02 4.60
CA GLU A 127 -12.52 32.31 3.38
C GLU A 127 -11.81 33.34 2.49
N GLU A 128 -11.18 34.35 3.09
CA GLU A 128 -10.41 35.38 2.38
C GLU A 128 -9.19 34.80 1.65
N GLN A 129 -8.48 33.84 2.27
CA GLN A 129 -7.33 33.17 1.66
C GLN A 129 -7.76 32.32 0.46
N LEU A 130 -8.86 31.59 0.59
CA LEU A 130 -9.40 30.76 -0.49
C LEU A 130 -9.95 31.61 -1.63
N GLU A 131 -10.60 32.73 -1.32
CA GLU A 131 -11.04 33.72 -2.31
C GLU A 131 -9.85 34.32 -3.06
N THR A 132 -8.82 34.74 -2.34
CA THR A 132 -7.59 35.30 -2.91
C THR A 132 -6.93 34.30 -3.86
N LEU A 133 -6.80 33.04 -3.45
CA LEU A 133 -6.27 31.97 -4.30
C LEU A 133 -7.15 31.75 -5.53
N ALA A 134 -8.47 31.60 -5.37
CA ALA A 134 -9.39 31.33 -6.47
C ALA A 134 -9.37 32.43 -7.54
N LYS A 135 -9.33 33.69 -7.12
CA LYS A 135 -9.20 34.84 -8.02
C LYS A 135 -7.85 34.84 -8.74
N CYS A 136 -6.75 34.65 -8.02
CA CYS A 136 -5.43 34.58 -8.63
C CYS A 136 -5.32 33.44 -9.66
N LEU A 137 -5.89 32.26 -9.38
CA LEU A 137 -5.93 31.14 -10.33
C LEU A 137 -6.62 31.56 -11.64
N SER A 138 -7.76 32.22 -11.55
CA SER A 138 -8.49 32.74 -12.70
C SER A 138 -7.73 33.84 -13.44
N GLU A 139 -7.12 34.79 -12.73
CA GLU A 139 -6.33 35.88 -13.30
C GLU A 139 -5.09 35.37 -14.05
N LYS A 140 -4.43 34.33 -13.53
CA LYS A 140 -3.30 33.67 -14.19
C LYS A 140 -3.70 32.74 -15.34
N GLY A 141 -4.99 32.62 -15.63
CA GLY A 141 -5.49 31.81 -16.73
C GLY A 141 -5.36 30.30 -16.49
N ALA A 142 -5.30 29.88 -15.23
CA ALA A 142 -5.47 28.46 -14.92
C ALA A 142 -6.85 27.99 -15.39
N LYS A 143 -7.01 26.70 -15.68
CA LYS A 143 -8.30 26.13 -16.07
C LYS A 143 -8.60 24.90 -15.25
N PHE A 144 -9.81 24.85 -14.71
CA PHE A 144 -10.32 23.72 -13.96
C PHE A 144 -11.39 23.01 -14.79
N TYR A 145 -10.97 21.99 -15.54
CA TYR A 145 -11.87 21.15 -16.33
C TYR A 145 -12.55 20.10 -15.45
N GLY A 146 -13.88 20.07 -15.48
CA GLY A 146 -14.63 19.10 -14.69
C GLY A 146 -16.03 18.83 -15.22
N SER A 147 -16.83 18.15 -14.39
CA SER A 147 -18.25 17.97 -14.66
C SER A 147 -19.11 18.12 -13.41
N SER A 148 -20.33 18.63 -13.56
CA SER A 148 -21.34 18.70 -12.49
C SER A 148 -21.61 17.34 -11.83
N GLY A 149 -21.44 16.23 -12.55
CA GLY A 149 -21.57 14.85 -12.05
C GLY A 149 -20.31 14.27 -11.39
N CYS A 150 -19.18 14.97 -11.41
CA CYS A 150 -17.89 14.45 -10.94
C CYS A 150 -17.71 14.68 -9.42
N GLY A 151 -17.65 13.59 -8.64
CA GLY A 151 -17.51 13.66 -7.17
C GLY A 151 -16.24 14.38 -6.70
N TRP A 152 -15.10 14.13 -7.35
CA TRP A 152 -13.85 14.84 -7.04
C TRP A 152 -13.87 16.32 -7.43
N CYS A 153 -14.66 16.69 -8.44
CA CYS A 153 -14.85 18.06 -8.85
C CYS A 153 -15.73 18.82 -7.85
N LYS A 154 -16.77 18.16 -7.33
CA LYS A 154 -17.56 18.69 -6.21
C LYS A 154 -16.70 18.90 -4.98
N LYS A 155 -15.92 17.88 -4.58
CA LYS A 155 -14.96 17.99 -3.47
C LYS A 155 -13.97 19.15 -3.67
N GLN A 156 -13.45 19.33 -4.88
CA GLN A 156 -12.57 20.45 -5.20
C GLN A 156 -13.25 21.80 -4.98
N LYS A 157 -14.52 21.96 -5.37
CA LYS A 157 -15.29 23.20 -5.15
C LYS A 157 -15.66 23.38 -3.68
N GLU A 158 -16.04 22.32 -2.98
CA GLU A 158 -16.39 22.35 -1.55
C GLU A 158 -15.26 22.86 -0.68
N VAL A 159 -14.00 22.52 -1.00
CA VAL A 159 -12.81 23.05 -0.31
C VAL A 159 -12.72 24.57 -0.38
N PHE A 160 -13.24 25.19 -1.45
CA PHE A 160 -13.25 26.64 -1.62
C PHE A 160 -14.51 27.32 -1.07
N GLY A 161 -15.53 26.58 -0.63
CA GLY A 161 -16.79 27.16 -0.15
C GLY A 161 -17.38 28.16 -1.15
N GLU A 162 -17.74 29.36 -0.67
CA GLU A 162 -18.27 30.45 -1.50
C GLU A 162 -17.25 30.96 -2.53
N ALA A 163 -15.94 30.85 -2.26
CA ALA A 163 -14.90 31.23 -3.21
C ALA A 163 -14.86 30.33 -4.46
N ALA A 164 -15.56 29.19 -4.45
CA ALA A 164 -15.67 28.33 -5.63
C ALA A 164 -16.25 29.05 -6.84
N GLN A 165 -17.04 30.11 -6.64
CA GLN A 165 -17.58 30.95 -7.71
C GLN A 165 -16.50 31.68 -8.52
N TYR A 166 -15.31 31.89 -7.94
CA TYR A 166 -14.17 32.55 -8.58
C TYR A 166 -13.24 31.57 -9.27
N LEU A 167 -13.42 30.25 -9.12
CA LEU A 167 -12.57 29.26 -9.75
C LEU A 167 -12.76 29.29 -11.28
N PRO A 168 -11.70 29.07 -12.07
CA PRO A 168 -11.78 29.06 -13.52
C PRO A 168 -12.35 27.72 -14.04
N TYR A 169 -13.56 27.38 -13.60
CA TYR A 169 -14.22 26.11 -13.90
C TYR A 169 -14.78 26.07 -15.31
N ILE A 170 -14.50 24.98 -16.03
CA ILE A 170 -15.03 24.69 -17.35
C ILE A 170 -15.85 23.40 -17.27
N GLU A 171 -17.14 23.50 -17.55
CA GLU A 171 -18.03 22.35 -17.66
C GLU A 171 -17.72 21.60 -18.96
N CYS A 172 -17.28 20.35 -18.80
CA CYS A 172 -16.86 19.51 -19.90
C CYS A 172 -17.90 18.49 -20.33
N VAL A 173 -19.03 18.36 -19.63
CA VAL A 173 -20.10 17.44 -20.02
C VAL A 173 -21.38 18.23 -20.29
N ASP A 174 -21.89 18.08 -21.50
CA ASP A 174 -23.19 18.62 -21.87
C ASP A 174 -24.31 17.86 -21.13
N GLU A 175 -25.19 18.58 -20.43
CA GLU A 175 -26.16 17.97 -19.52
C GLU A 175 -27.23 17.14 -20.25
N GLU A 176 -27.61 17.55 -21.46
CA GLU A 176 -28.65 16.92 -22.26
C GLU A 176 -28.12 15.66 -22.96
N THR A 177 -26.99 15.79 -23.65
CA THR A 177 -26.41 14.74 -24.47
C THR A 177 -25.50 13.80 -23.68
N ARG A 178 -25.04 14.23 -22.50
CA ARG A 178 -24.04 13.54 -21.65
C ARG A 178 -22.70 13.31 -22.36
N LYS A 179 -22.41 14.10 -23.40
CA LYS A 179 -21.16 14.01 -24.16
C LYS A 179 -20.16 15.06 -23.71
N MET A 180 -18.89 14.76 -23.94
CA MET A 180 -17.81 15.72 -23.75
C MET A 180 -18.02 16.93 -24.67
N THR A 181 -17.90 18.15 -24.15
CA THR A 181 -18.01 19.39 -24.93
C THR A 181 -16.83 19.52 -25.91
N SER A 182 -17.05 20.20 -27.05
CA SER A 182 -16.00 20.40 -28.06
C SER A 182 -14.76 21.09 -27.48
N GLN A 183 -14.96 22.08 -26.60
CA GLN A 183 -13.87 22.78 -25.91
C GLN A 183 -12.97 21.82 -25.12
N CYS A 184 -13.54 20.86 -24.40
CA CYS A 184 -12.76 19.89 -23.61
C CYS A 184 -12.17 18.77 -24.47
N GLN A 185 -12.82 18.41 -25.58
CA GLN A 185 -12.27 17.48 -26.58
C GLN A 185 -11.05 18.08 -27.28
N GLU A 186 -11.13 19.33 -27.73
CA GLU A 186 -10.04 20.06 -28.38
C GLU A 186 -8.87 20.32 -27.41
N ALA A 187 -9.19 20.57 -26.13
CA ALA A 187 -8.17 20.63 -25.08
C ALA A 187 -7.55 19.26 -24.76
N GLY A 188 -8.10 18.15 -25.25
CA GLY A 188 -7.57 16.80 -25.01
C GLY A 188 -7.77 16.32 -23.57
N ILE A 189 -8.87 16.72 -22.92
CA ILE A 189 -9.18 16.30 -21.55
C ILE A 189 -9.62 14.84 -21.53
N GLN A 190 -8.91 14.01 -20.76
CA GLN A 190 -9.16 12.56 -20.66
C GLN A 190 -9.95 12.16 -19.42
N GLY A 191 -10.03 13.05 -18.41
CA GLY A 191 -10.70 12.76 -17.15
C GLY A 191 -10.84 13.99 -16.27
N PHE A 192 -11.67 13.86 -15.23
CA PHE A 192 -12.03 14.96 -14.33
C PHE A 192 -11.69 14.62 -12.87
N PRO A 193 -11.31 15.62 -12.05
CA PRO A 193 -10.93 16.97 -12.47
C PRO A 193 -9.59 16.96 -13.22
N THR A 194 -9.38 17.92 -14.11
CA THR A 194 -8.06 18.22 -14.69
C THR A 194 -7.80 19.71 -14.59
N TRP A 195 -6.66 20.07 -14.01
CA TRP A 195 -6.17 21.43 -13.98
C TRP A 195 -5.20 21.68 -15.12
N GLU A 196 -5.23 22.87 -15.72
CA GLU A 196 -4.24 23.32 -16.70
C GLU A 196 -3.60 24.62 -16.20
N PHE A 197 -2.27 24.64 -16.11
CA PHE A 197 -1.46 25.80 -15.74
C PHE A 197 -0.43 26.04 -16.83
N PHE A 198 -0.42 27.23 -17.43
CA PHE A 198 0.55 27.59 -18.47
C PHE A 198 0.67 26.55 -19.62
N GLY A 199 -0.44 25.87 -19.96
CA GLY A 199 -0.50 24.81 -20.97
C GLY A 199 -0.16 23.39 -20.48
N GLU A 200 0.34 23.24 -19.25
CA GLU A 200 0.60 21.93 -18.64
C GLU A 200 -0.65 21.41 -17.90
N LYS A 201 -1.05 20.17 -18.19
CA LYS A 201 -2.21 19.53 -17.56
C LYS A 201 -1.80 18.67 -16.36
N LYS A 202 -2.49 18.83 -15.24
CA LYS A 202 -2.38 18.03 -14.02
C LYS A 202 -3.73 17.42 -13.70
N SER A 203 -3.85 16.10 -13.85
CA SER A 203 -5.08 15.38 -13.51
C SER A 203 -5.26 15.23 -11.99
N GLY A 204 -6.52 15.07 -11.59
CA GLY A 204 -6.91 14.78 -10.21
C GLY A 204 -7.10 16.02 -9.33
N PHE A 205 -7.66 15.77 -8.15
CA PHE A 205 -7.86 16.77 -7.11
C PHE A 205 -6.52 17.41 -6.71
N LYS A 206 -6.57 18.69 -6.33
CA LYS A 206 -5.43 19.48 -5.83
C LYS A 206 -5.85 20.22 -4.56
N THR A 207 -5.04 20.12 -3.52
CA THR A 207 -5.19 20.94 -2.32
C THR A 207 -4.99 22.43 -2.63
N PRO A 208 -5.52 23.36 -1.81
CA PRO A 208 -5.27 24.79 -1.98
C PRO A 208 -3.78 25.11 -2.05
N GLU A 209 -2.94 24.45 -1.25
CA GLU A 209 -1.49 24.65 -1.26
C GLU A 209 -0.85 24.19 -2.56
N GLU A 210 -1.24 23.02 -3.10
CA GLU A 210 -0.76 22.57 -4.40
C GLU A 210 -1.18 23.55 -5.51
N LEU A 211 -2.41 24.06 -5.47
CA LEU A 211 -2.90 25.04 -6.45
C LEU A 211 -2.11 26.35 -6.35
N SER A 212 -1.86 26.83 -5.13
CA SER A 212 -1.03 28.00 -4.86
C SER A 212 0.38 27.81 -5.43
N GLN A 213 1.02 26.68 -5.18
CA GLN A 213 2.37 26.39 -5.67
C GLN A 213 2.43 26.23 -7.19
N LEU A 214 1.48 25.50 -7.80
CA LEU A 214 1.45 25.26 -9.25
C LEU A 214 1.20 26.53 -10.06
N ALA A 215 0.36 27.44 -9.53
CA ALA A 215 0.04 28.70 -10.17
C ALA A 215 0.93 29.86 -9.72
N ASP A 216 1.77 29.67 -8.70
CA ASP A 216 2.51 30.75 -8.04
C ASP A 216 1.54 31.87 -7.55
N CYS A 217 0.50 31.46 -6.83
CA CYS A 217 -0.56 32.32 -6.30
C CYS A 217 -0.48 32.40 -4.77
N PRO A 218 -0.82 33.57 -4.17
CA PRO A 218 -0.92 33.68 -2.72
C PRO A 218 -2.04 32.82 -2.16
N LEU A 219 -1.83 32.33 -0.93
CA LEU A 219 -2.75 31.56 -0.11
C LEU A 219 -2.51 31.91 1.36
#